data_AF-A0A839W607-F1
#
_entry.id   AF-A0A839W607-F1
#
_cell.length_a   1.000
_cell.length_b   1.000
_cell.length_c   1.000
_cell.angle_alpha   90.00
_cell.angle_beta   90.00
_cell.angle_gamma   90.00
#
_symmetry.space_group_name_H-M   'P 1'
#
loop_
_entity.id
_entity.type
_entity.pdbx_description
1 polymer ?
#
loop_
_entity_poly.entity_id
_entity_poly.type
_entity_poly.pdbx_seq_one_letter_code
_entity_poly.pdbx_strand_id
1 'polypeptide(L)'
;MTYRLYTARLSGDFLDIRGLRTARPELYATGDYRASQAFGESVRRAGQVAGIAYDSLRHSGGVNAVTYRPRQILDVTQADHFEITVPVVGAVVARRQVL
;
A
#
# COMPACT_ATOMS: atom_id res chain seq x y z
N MET A 1 2.47 -21.97 2.95
CA MET A 1 2.15 -21.24 4.21
C MET A 1 0.78 -20.59 4.04
N THR A 2 -0.01 -20.47 5.11
CA THR A 2 -1.31 -19.81 5.08
C THR A 2 -1.19 -18.36 5.55
N TYR A 3 -1.76 -17.44 4.79
CA TYR A 3 -1.76 -16.01 5.03
C TYR A 3 -3.20 -15.52 5.20
N ARG A 4 -3.36 -14.45 5.97
CA ARG A 4 -4.65 -13.81 6.22
C ARG A 4 -4.74 -12.50 5.44
N LEU A 5 -5.84 -12.33 4.72
CA LEU A 5 -6.20 -11.03 4.16
C LEU A 5 -6.93 -10.24 5.25
N TYR A 6 -6.47 -9.01 5.48
CA TYR A 6 -7.19 -8.05 6.29
C TYR A 6 -7.77 -6.96 5.42
N THR A 7 -9.00 -6.57 5.73
CA THR A 7 -9.64 -5.36 5.21
C THR A 7 -9.72 -4.34 6.33
N ALA A 8 -9.70 -3.07 5.98
CA ALA A 8 -9.88 -1.96 6.90
C ALA A 8 -10.44 -0.76 6.14
N ARG A 9 -11.15 0.11 6.84
CA ARG A 9 -11.51 1.43 6.34
C ARG A 9 -10.48 2.44 6.83
N LEU A 10 -9.91 3.20 5.91
CA LEU A 10 -9.03 4.32 6.24
C LEU A 10 -9.86 5.61 6.27
N SER A 11 -9.79 6.34 7.38
CA SER A 11 -10.53 7.58 7.60
C SER A 11 -9.63 8.82 7.59
N GLY A 12 -10.21 9.99 7.37
CA GLY A 12 -9.50 11.28 7.29
C GLY A 12 -8.97 11.61 5.90
N ASP A 13 -8.35 12.78 5.79
CA ASP A 13 -7.88 13.31 4.51
C ASP A 13 -6.53 12.69 4.12
N PHE A 14 -6.44 12.16 2.90
CA PHE A 14 -5.20 11.64 2.34
C PHE A 14 -4.70 12.58 1.26
N LEU A 15 -3.41 12.91 1.29
CA LEU A 15 -2.78 13.56 0.15
C LEU A 15 -2.79 12.57 -1.02
N ASP A 16 -3.55 12.90 -2.05
CA ASP A 16 -3.67 12.06 -3.23
C ASP A 16 -2.60 12.41 -4.25
N ILE A 17 -1.68 11.48 -4.48
CA ILE A 17 -0.65 11.61 -5.52
C ILE A 17 -0.85 10.57 -6.64
N ARG A 18 -1.96 9.83 -6.66
CA ARG A 18 -2.27 8.88 -7.75
C ARG A 18 -2.29 9.58 -9.11
N GLY A 19 -1.83 8.89 -10.14
CA GLY A 19 -1.70 9.45 -11.49
C GLY A 19 -0.52 10.40 -11.69
N LEU A 20 0.26 10.72 -10.64
CA LEU A 20 1.37 11.67 -10.73
C LEU A 20 2.70 11.04 -11.16
N ARG A 21 2.73 9.79 -11.63
CA ARG A 21 3.96 9.10 -12.07
C ARG A 21 4.78 9.91 -13.07
N THR A 22 4.12 10.51 -14.06
CA THR A 22 4.79 11.32 -15.09
C THR A 22 5.25 12.66 -14.55
N ALA A 23 4.48 13.27 -13.66
CA ALA A 23 4.75 14.61 -13.12
C ALA A 23 5.75 14.60 -11.95
N ARG A 24 5.83 13.49 -11.22
CA ARG A 24 6.64 13.29 -10.01
C ARG A 24 7.44 11.97 -10.09
N PRO A 25 8.20 11.71 -11.17
CA PRO A 25 8.85 10.42 -11.39
C PRO A 25 9.80 10.02 -10.25
N GLU A 26 10.37 10.99 -9.54
CA GLU A 26 11.22 10.78 -8.38
C GLU A 26 10.49 10.10 -7.21
N LEU A 27 9.17 10.32 -7.07
CA LEU A 27 8.36 9.66 -6.04
C LEU A 27 7.97 8.22 -6.42
N TYR A 28 8.12 7.86 -7.70
CA TYR A 28 7.72 6.57 -8.25
C TYR A 28 8.89 5.71 -8.74
N ALA A 29 10.12 6.05 -8.37
CA ALA A 29 11.29 5.26 -8.69
C ALA A 29 11.21 3.86 -8.04
N THR A 30 11.20 2.81 -8.86
CA THR A 30 10.99 1.42 -8.40
C THR A 30 12.22 0.80 -7.74
N GLY A 31 13.41 1.34 -8.01
CA GLY A 31 14.70 0.88 -7.49
C GLY A 31 15.41 1.80 -6.49
N ASP A 32 14.89 3.02 -6.26
CA ASP A 32 15.41 3.96 -5.26
C ASP A 32 14.25 4.68 -4.57
N TYR A 33 14.09 4.44 -3.27
CA TYR A 33 12.99 4.99 -2.48
C TYR A 33 13.38 6.22 -1.66
N ARG A 34 14.59 6.77 -1.82
CA ARG A 34 15.05 7.89 -0.99
C ARG A 34 14.16 9.12 -1.11
N ALA A 35 13.78 9.49 -2.34
CA ALA A 35 12.93 10.65 -2.59
C ALA A 35 11.51 10.46 -2.04
N SER A 36 10.91 9.29 -2.24
CA SER A 36 9.57 8.98 -1.72
C SER A 36 9.52 8.85 -0.20
N GLN A 37 10.58 8.31 0.41
CA GLN A 37 10.72 8.27 1.88
C GLN A 37 10.87 9.67 2.47
N ALA A 38 11.75 10.51 1.92
CA ALA A 38 11.92 11.89 2.37
C ALA A 38 10.62 12.70 2.24
N PHE A 39 9.89 12.52 1.14
CA PHE A 39 8.58 13.11 0.93
C PHE A 39 7.53 12.61 1.94
N GLY A 40 7.43 11.29 2.15
CA GLY A 40 6.51 10.73 3.14
C GLY A 40 6.78 11.24 4.56
N GLU A 41 8.06 11.36 4.93
CA GLU A 41 8.45 11.90 6.24
C GLU A 41 8.13 13.40 6.36
N SER A 42 8.27 14.19 5.30
CA SER A 42 7.90 15.61 5.35
C SER A 42 6.40 15.79 5.51
N VAL A 43 5.58 15.01 4.79
CA VAL A 43 4.11 15.00 4.93
C VAL A 43 3.70 14.58 6.34
N ARG A 44 4.32 13.52 6.88
CA ARG A 44 4.08 13.05 8.24
C ARG A 44 4.39 14.12 9.28
N ARG A 45 5.51 14.83 9.14
CA ARG A 45 5.96 15.90 10.05
C ARG A 45 5.07 17.14 9.99
N ALA A 46 4.58 17.51 8.81
CA ALA A 46 3.64 18.60 8.65
C ALA A 46 2.32 18.33 9.38
N GLY A 47 1.91 17.06 9.49
CA GLY A 47 0.81 16.63 10.35
C GLY A 47 -0.58 17.09 9.87
N GLN A 48 -0.70 17.61 8.66
CA GLN A 48 -1.96 18.15 8.10
C GLN A 48 -2.90 17.02 7.68
N VAL A 49 -2.39 16.03 6.94
CA VAL A 49 -3.17 14.90 6.41
C VAL A 49 -3.03 13.64 7.26
N ALA A 50 -4.01 12.75 7.15
CA ALA A 50 -4.01 11.41 7.74
C ALA A 50 -2.95 10.49 7.13
N GLY A 51 -2.61 10.72 5.85
CA GLY A 51 -1.82 9.79 5.07
C GLY A 51 -1.62 10.23 3.62
N ILE A 52 -1.12 9.31 2.80
CA ILE A 52 -0.89 9.51 1.37
C ILE A 52 -1.51 8.34 0.61
N ALA A 53 -2.26 8.63 -0.46
CA ALA A 53 -2.75 7.65 -1.43
C ALA A 53 -1.90 7.75 -2.70
N TYR A 54 -1.42 6.61 -3.22
CA TYR A 54 -0.45 6.59 -4.33
C TYR A 54 -0.57 5.32 -5.17
N ASP A 55 -0.15 5.39 -6.43
CA ASP A 55 -0.16 4.22 -7.33
C ASP A 55 0.84 3.15 -6.89
N SER A 56 0.48 1.88 -7.06
CA SER A 56 1.34 0.74 -6.72
C SER A 56 2.55 0.64 -7.64
N LEU A 57 3.77 0.67 -7.07
CA LEU A 57 5.02 0.54 -7.83
C LEU A 57 5.21 -0.81 -8.52
N ARG A 58 4.45 -1.84 -8.12
CA ARG A 58 4.64 -3.24 -8.57
C ARG A 58 3.44 -3.82 -9.31
N HIS A 59 2.27 -3.19 -9.21
CA HIS A 59 1.05 -3.64 -9.88
C HIS A 59 0.42 -2.48 -10.65
N SER A 60 0.46 -2.57 -11.98
CA SER A 60 -0.16 -1.56 -12.85
C SER A 60 -1.66 -1.43 -12.54
N GLY A 61 -2.15 -0.21 -12.39
CA GLY A 61 -3.53 0.07 -11.97
C GLY A 61 -3.82 -0.15 -10.47
N GLY A 62 -2.88 -0.75 -9.73
CA GLY A 62 -3.01 -0.92 -8.29
C GLY A 62 -2.83 0.39 -7.53
N VAL A 63 -3.45 0.47 -6.35
CA VAL A 63 -3.36 1.61 -5.43
C VAL A 63 -2.84 1.16 -4.07
N ASN A 64 -2.08 2.03 -3.44
CA ASN A 64 -1.56 1.85 -2.09
C ASN A 64 -1.89 3.09 -1.25
N ALA A 65 -1.85 2.93 0.07
CA ALA A 65 -1.97 4.03 1.00
C ALA A 65 -1.01 3.84 2.18
N VAL A 66 -0.55 4.94 2.74
CA VAL A 66 0.12 4.98 4.06
C VAL A 66 -0.70 5.87 4.97
N THR A 67 -0.91 5.44 6.23
CA THR A 67 -1.58 6.24 7.25
C THR A 67 -0.60 6.53 8.39
N TYR A 68 -0.56 7.77 8.82
CA TYR A 68 0.30 8.26 9.90
C TYR A 68 -0.42 8.30 11.25
N ARG A 69 -1.74 8.08 11.26
CA ARG A 69 -2.57 8.13 12.47
C ARG A 69 -3.26 6.77 12.66
N PRO A 70 -2.70 5.87 13.49
CA PRO A 70 -3.27 4.53 13.69
C PRO A 70 -4.75 4.53 14.09
N ARG A 71 -5.20 5.56 14.83
CA ARG A 71 -6.61 5.75 15.24
C ARG A 71 -7.58 5.96 14.06
N GLN A 72 -7.07 6.20 12.85
CA GLN A 72 -7.85 6.35 11.63
C GLN A 72 -7.94 5.06 10.79
N ILE A 73 -7.34 3.96 11.26
CA ILE A 73 -7.56 2.62 10.73
C ILE A 73 -8.76 2.02 11.46
N LEU A 74 -9.88 1.92 10.78
CA LEU A 74 -11.17 1.51 11.35
C LEU A 74 -11.64 0.20 10.71
N ASP A 75 -12.61 -0.45 11.35
CA ASP A 75 -13.34 -1.60 10.81
C ASP A 75 -12.42 -2.74 10.33
N VAL A 76 -11.31 -2.97 11.05
CA VAL A 76 -10.32 -4.00 10.71
C VAL A 76 -10.97 -5.38 10.83
N THR A 77 -11.10 -6.06 9.68
CA THR A 77 -11.74 -7.37 9.60
C THR A 77 -10.81 -8.35 8.92
N GLN A 78 -10.59 -9.50 9.55
CA GLN A 78 -9.93 -10.64 8.90
C GLN A 78 -10.92 -11.21 7.88
N ALA A 79 -10.58 -11.08 6.60
CA ALA A 79 -11.40 -11.52 5.48
C ALA A 79 -10.95 -12.94 5.05
N ASP A 80 -10.46 -13.08 3.83
CA ASP A 80 -10.06 -14.36 3.27
C ASP A 80 -8.76 -14.92 3.86
N HIS A 81 -8.54 -16.22 3.62
CA HIS A 81 -7.26 -16.89 3.84
C HIS A 81 -6.69 -17.31 2.49
N PHE A 82 -5.36 -17.23 2.38
CA PHE A 82 -4.64 -17.62 1.17
C PHE A 82 -3.55 -18.62 1.51
N GLU A 83 -3.52 -19.73 0.79
CA GLU A 83 -2.32 -20.55 0.72
C GLU A 83 -1.40 -19.98 -0.37
N ILE A 84 -0.18 -19.62 0.01
CA ILE A 84 0.84 -19.17 -0.94
C ILE A 84 1.92 -20.24 -1.07
N THR A 85 2.16 -20.66 -2.30
CA THR A 85 3.24 -21.56 -2.71
C THR A 85 4.24 -20.79 -3.57
N VAL A 86 5.51 -20.77 -3.14
CA VAL A 86 6.62 -20.14 -3.87
C VAL A 86 7.56 -21.25 -4.34
N PRO A 87 7.46 -21.69 -5.60
CA PRO A 87 8.36 -22.71 -6.12
C PRO A 87 9.75 -22.13 -6.41
N VAL A 88 10.76 -23.00 -6.52
CA VAL A 88 12.12 -22.61 -6.92
C VAL A 88 12.15 -22.06 -8.35
N VAL A 89 11.28 -22.59 -9.22
CA VAL A 89 11.11 -22.15 -10.61
C VAL A 89 9.62 -22.00 -10.91
N GLY A 90 9.24 -20.96 -11.64
CA GLY A 90 7.86 -20.71 -12.07
C GLY A 90 7.15 -19.63 -11.26
N ALA A 91 5.84 -19.50 -11.47
CA ALA A 91 5.02 -18.47 -10.85
C ALA A 91 4.70 -18.79 -9.39
N VAL A 92 4.63 -17.75 -8.56
CA VAL A 92 4.03 -17.83 -7.22
C VAL A 92 2.54 -18.08 -7.37
N VAL A 93 2.02 -19.08 -6.67
CA VAL A 93 0.59 -19.41 -6.69
C VAL A 93 -0.03 -19.02 -5.36
N ALA A 94 -1.05 -18.16 -5.40
CA ALA A 94 -1.88 -17.82 -4.26
C ALA A 94 -3.28 -18.42 -4.47
N ARG A 95 -3.69 -19.35 -3.61
CA ARG A 95 -5.01 -19.96 -3.63
C ARG A 95 -5.86 -19.42 -2.49
N ARG A 96 -6.99 -18.79 -2.82
CA ARG A 96 -7.99 -18.42 -1.83
C ARG A 96 -8.58 -19.69 -1.24
N GLN A 97 -8.59 -19.80 0.08
CA GLN A 97 -9.28 -20.88 0.78
C GLN A 97 -10.76 -20.50 0.85
N VAL A 98 -11.62 -21.33 0.25
CA VAL A 98 -13.06 -21.24 0.42
C VAL A 98 -13.41 -22.13 1.62
N LEU A 99 -14.13 -21.59 2.59
CA LEU A 99 -14.65 -22.36 3.73
C LEU A 99 -15.73 -23.35 3.27
#